data_AF-A0A2D5ZSU6-F1
#
_entry.id   AF-A0A2D5ZSU6-F1
#
_cell.length_a   1.000
_cell.length_b   1.000
_cell.length_c   1.000
_cell.angle_alpha   90.00
_cell.angle_beta   90.00
_cell.angle_gamma   90.00
#
_symmetry.space_group_name_H-M   'P 1'
#
loop_
_entity.id
_entity.type
_entity.pdbx_description
1 polymer ?
#
loop_
_entity_poly.entity_id
_entity_poly.type
_entity_poly.pdbx_seq_one_letter_code
_entity_poly.pdbx_strand_id
1 'polypeptide(L)'
;MQPPRKDDMRVNHRIRIPEIRVIGAEGEQLGVMDTRDAQALAEENGLDLVEVAPTARPPVCRIMDYGKYKFEQAKKTREAKAKQHRTKVKEVKMKLKISSHDYDFKVRHAKQFLEEGNKVKFRIIFRGRELSRPERGRELADSILEALGDHAVVDSPPMKAGRETVMVVSPRAGLREKAKARKAALAAASEEAEQVEQTAPVAETTAGRPRSIMAAGLDRARQRREAETALAESAEAEAEVEAEVGRPEPDPDASDQNETEQTETAAVPSSAGDVNEKVEEGA
;
A
#
# COMPACT_ATOMS: atom_id res chain seq x y z
N MET A 1 27.65 -9.50 -26.40
CA MET A 1 26.60 -8.96 -27.29
C MET A 1 25.42 -8.56 -26.42
N GLN A 2 25.20 -7.26 -26.18
CA GLN A 2 24.10 -6.78 -25.35
C GLN A 2 22.79 -6.91 -26.15
N PRO A 3 21.67 -7.40 -25.57
CA PRO A 3 20.45 -7.55 -26.34
C PRO A 3 19.98 -6.19 -26.88
N PRO A 4 19.47 -6.12 -28.12
CA PRO A 4 18.97 -4.87 -28.68
C PRO A 4 17.87 -4.33 -27.77
N ARG A 5 17.96 -3.05 -27.40
CA ARG A 5 16.91 -2.35 -26.65
C ARG A 5 15.65 -2.42 -27.52
N LYS A 6 14.62 -3.14 -27.07
CA LYS A 6 13.40 -3.45 -27.82
C LYS A 6 12.55 -2.23 -28.23
N ASP A 7 12.92 -1.02 -27.82
CA ASP A 7 12.05 0.17 -27.89
C ASP A 7 12.61 1.34 -28.73
N ASP A 8 13.74 1.18 -29.43
CA ASP A 8 14.22 2.25 -30.33
C ASP A 8 13.47 2.16 -31.66
N MET A 9 12.59 3.14 -31.90
CA MET A 9 11.83 3.27 -33.15
C MET A 9 12.80 3.44 -34.34
N ARG A 10 12.43 2.90 -35.50
CA ARG A 10 13.23 3.09 -36.72
C ARG A 10 12.96 4.48 -37.27
N VAL A 11 14.03 5.12 -37.73
CA VAL A 11 14.01 6.50 -38.23
C VAL A 11 14.73 6.60 -39.58
N ASN A 12 14.21 7.42 -40.48
CA ASN A 12 14.78 7.75 -41.79
C ASN A 12 15.26 6.48 -42.52
N HIS A 13 16.55 6.42 -42.86
CA HIS A 13 17.16 5.30 -43.59
C HIS A 13 17.17 3.95 -42.84
N ARG A 14 16.78 3.90 -41.56
CA ARG A 14 16.58 2.62 -40.85
C ARG A 14 15.29 1.92 -41.27
N ILE A 15 14.37 2.63 -41.92
CA ILE A 15 13.14 2.08 -42.50
C ILE A 15 13.52 1.43 -43.83
N ARG A 16 13.22 0.14 -43.97
CA ARG A 16 13.59 -0.70 -45.14
C ARG A 16 12.39 -1.20 -45.94
N ILE A 17 11.19 -0.87 -45.49
CA ILE A 17 9.94 -1.29 -46.13
C ILE A 17 9.71 -0.35 -47.33
N PRO A 18 9.21 -0.82 -48.48
CA PRO A 18 8.96 0.03 -49.64
C PRO A 18 7.73 0.92 -49.43
N GLU A 19 6.56 0.33 -49.18
CA GLU A 19 5.29 1.04 -49.02
C GLU A 19 4.98 1.32 -47.54
N ILE A 20 4.68 2.57 -47.22
CA ILE A 20 4.33 3.02 -45.88
C ILE A 20 3.14 3.96 -45.90
N ARG A 21 2.36 3.96 -44.82
CA ARG A 21 1.31 4.95 -44.59
C ARG A 21 1.91 6.14 -43.84
N VAL A 22 1.83 7.33 -44.41
CA VAL A 22 2.48 8.53 -43.89
C VAL A 22 1.48 9.49 -43.26
N ILE A 23 1.84 9.98 -42.07
CA ILE A 23 1.17 11.06 -41.37
C ILE A 23 2.12 12.27 -41.36
N GLY A 24 1.65 13.42 -41.83
CA GLY A 24 2.40 14.68 -41.85
C GLY A 24 2.64 15.25 -40.45
N ALA A 25 3.43 16.33 -40.38
CA ALA A 25 3.86 16.95 -39.12
C ALA A 25 2.71 17.49 -38.26
N GLU A 26 1.67 18.04 -38.90
CA GLU A 26 0.47 18.54 -38.22
C GLU A 26 -0.61 17.47 -37.99
N GLY A 27 -0.33 16.21 -38.36
CA GLY A 27 -1.29 15.11 -38.24
C GLY A 27 -2.15 14.87 -39.49
N GLU A 28 -1.86 15.57 -40.60
CA GLU A 28 -2.48 15.32 -41.90
C GLU A 28 -2.19 13.89 -42.39
N GLN A 29 -3.17 13.22 -42.98
CA GLN A 29 -2.99 11.88 -43.55
C GLN A 29 -2.61 12.01 -45.02
N LEU A 30 -1.34 11.81 -45.33
CA LEU A 30 -0.81 11.87 -46.71
C LEU A 30 -1.07 10.57 -47.50
N GLY A 31 -1.62 9.54 -46.84
CA GLY A 31 -1.99 8.28 -47.47
C GLY A 31 -0.85 7.27 -47.50
N VAL A 32 -0.91 6.34 -48.46
CA VAL A 32 0.12 5.31 -48.69
C VAL A 32 1.04 5.81 -49.79
N MET A 33 2.34 5.83 -49.53
CA MET A 33 3.37 6.26 -50.47
C MET A 33 4.65 5.46 -50.30
N ASP A 34 5.57 5.63 -51.23
CA ASP A 34 6.90 5.03 -51.14
C ASP A 34 7.73 5.69 -50.03
N THR A 35 8.56 4.89 -49.38
CA THR A 35 9.43 5.35 -48.29
C THR A 35 10.44 6.39 -48.73
N ARG A 36 10.84 6.38 -50.01
CA ARG A 36 11.75 7.39 -50.56
C ARG A 36 11.10 8.76 -50.64
N ASP A 37 9.87 8.82 -51.15
CA ASP A 37 9.10 10.06 -51.26
C ASP A 37 8.79 10.62 -49.87
N ALA A 38 8.44 9.75 -48.94
CA ALA A 38 8.22 10.13 -47.54
C ALA A 38 9.49 10.65 -46.85
N GLN A 39 10.67 10.10 -47.17
CA GLN A 39 11.96 10.60 -46.67
C GLN A 39 12.28 11.98 -47.24
N ALA A 40 12.06 12.20 -48.54
CA ALA A 40 12.24 13.49 -49.17
C ALA A 40 11.34 14.57 -48.54
N LEU A 41 10.05 14.26 -48.32
CA LEU A 41 9.11 15.16 -47.64
C LEU A 41 9.54 15.48 -46.21
N ALA A 42 10.11 14.53 -45.48
CA ALA A 42 10.64 14.79 -44.14
C ALA A 42 11.86 15.73 -44.19
N GLU A 43 12.79 15.49 -45.13
CA GLU A 43 13.99 16.31 -45.33
C GLU A 43 13.66 17.75 -45.77
N GLU A 44 12.69 17.93 -46.67
CA GLU A 44 12.20 19.26 -47.10
C GLU A 44 11.67 20.10 -45.94
N ASN A 45 11.01 19.45 -44.98
CA ASN A 45 10.48 20.08 -43.77
C ASN A 45 11.52 20.19 -42.64
N GLY A 46 12.74 19.65 -42.83
CA GLY A 46 13.77 19.61 -41.80
C GLY A 46 13.40 18.72 -40.59
N LEU A 47 12.55 17.72 -40.80
CA LEU A 47 12.05 16.79 -39.79
C LEU A 47 12.50 15.35 -40.09
N ASP A 48 12.24 14.42 -39.17
CA ASP A 48 12.55 13.00 -39.36
C ASP A 48 11.30 12.19 -39.72
N LEU A 49 11.48 11.16 -40.55
CA LEU A 49 10.48 10.13 -40.77
C LEU A 49 10.62 9.04 -39.70
N VAL A 50 9.65 8.95 -38.79
CA VAL A 50 9.68 8.01 -37.66
C VAL A 50 8.62 6.92 -37.83
N GLU A 51 9.02 5.65 -37.72
CA GLU A 51 8.10 4.51 -37.75
C GLU A 51 7.39 4.36 -36.40
N VAL A 52 6.10 4.72 -36.34
CA VAL A 52 5.31 4.70 -35.10
C VAL A 52 4.59 3.37 -34.86
N ALA A 53 4.15 2.70 -35.92
CA ALA A 53 3.47 1.41 -35.83
C ALA A 53 4.03 0.42 -36.86
N PRO A 54 5.05 -0.39 -36.49
CA PRO A 54 5.65 -1.38 -37.38
C PRO A 54 4.74 -2.59 -37.65
N THR A 55 3.74 -2.82 -36.80
CA THR A 55 2.84 -3.98 -36.86
C THR A 55 1.67 -3.79 -37.82
N ALA A 56 1.42 -2.57 -38.29
CA ALA A 56 0.34 -2.26 -39.24
C ALA A 56 0.70 -2.71 -40.67
N ARG A 57 -0.31 -2.99 -41.50
CA ARG A 57 -0.16 -3.29 -42.93
C ARG A 57 -0.99 -2.29 -43.75
N PRO A 58 -0.39 -1.36 -44.50
CA PRO A 58 1.04 -0.99 -44.50
C PRO A 58 1.49 -0.34 -43.16
N PRO A 59 2.79 -0.41 -42.79
CA PRO A 59 3.35 0.21 -41.59
C PRO A 59 3.10 1.72 -41.54
N VAL A 60 2.87 2.25 -40.34
CA VAL A 60 2.56 3.68 -40.17
C VAL A 60 3.80 4.46 -39.76
N CYS A 61 4.17 5.44 -40.57
CA CYS A 61 5.24 6.38 -40.34
C CYS A 61 4.66 7.78 -40.12
N ARG A 62 5.26 8.56 -39.23
CA ARG A 62 4.89 9.96 -38.98
C ARG A 62 6.12 10.84 -39.13
N ILE A 63 5.95 11.96 -39.83
CA ILE A 63 6.98 12.99 -39.95
C ILE A 63 6.98 13.81 -38.65
N MET A 64 8.07 13.77 -37.88
CA MET A 64 8.22 14.50 -36.62
C MET A 64 9.69 14.66 -36.23
N ASP A 65 9.99 15.56 -35.30
CA ASP A 65 11.32 15.62 -34.67
C ASP A 65 11.51 14.44 -33.70
N TYR A 66 12.42 13.52 -34.06
CA TYR A 66 12.70 12.34 -33.24
C TYR A 66 13.36 12.70 -31.89
N GLY A 67 14.22 13.71 -31.87
CA GLY A 67 14.93 14.17 -30.69
C GLY A 67 13.98 14.72 -29.63
N LYS A 68 13.08 15.60 -30.04
CA LYS A 68 12.04 16.17 -29.17
C LYS A 68 11.08 15.09 -28.66
N TYR A 69 10.60 14.21 -29.54
CA TYR A 69 9.71 13.12 -29.15
C TYR A 69 10.36 12.18 -28.13
N LYS A 70 11.63 11.80 -28.33
CA LYS A 70 12.38 10.96 -27.39
C LYS A 70 12.54 11.63 -26.03
N PHE A 71 12.78 12.94 -26.01
CA PHE A 71 12.87 13.70 -24.76
C PHE A 71 11.53 13.73 -24.02
N GLU A 72 10.42 14.01 -24.71
CA GLU A 72 9.09 14.04 -24.12
C GLU A 72 8.67 12.65 -23.60
N GLN A 73 8.95 11.59 -24.35
CA GLN A 73 8.70 10.22 -23.89
C GLN A 73 9.59 9.85 -22.70
N ALA A 74 10.86 10.23 -22.70
CA ALA A 74 11.74 10.04 -21.55
C ALA A 74 11.27 10.83 -20.32
N LYS A 75 10.79 12.07 -20.51
CA LYS A 75 10.21 12.89 -19.44
C LYS A 75 8.94 12.26 -18.89
N LYS A 76 7.99 11.90 -19.75
CA LYS A 76 6.73 11.23 -19.37
C LYS A 76 6.98 9.92 -18.65
N THR A 77 7.90 9.09 -19.14
CA THR A 77 8.24 7.82 -18.47
C THR A 77 8.96 8.03 -17.14
N ARG A 78 9.82 9.05 -17.01
CA ARG A 78 10.44 9.42 -15.72
C ARG A 78 9.41 9.93 -14.73
N GLU A 79 8.50 10.81 -15.14
CA GLU A 79 7.40 11.31 -14.32
C GLU A 79 6.46 10.19 -13.90
N ALA A 80 6.10 9.29 -14.82
CA ALA A 80 5.29 8.11 -14.51
C ALA A 80 5.99 7.19 -13.50
N LYS A 81 7.30 6.93 -13.68
CA LYS A 81 8.10 6.14 -12.73
C LYS A 81 8.27 6.81 -11.37
N ALA A 82 8.37 8.14 -11.33
CA ALA A 82 8.45 8.90 -10.09
C ALA A 82 7.10 8.90 -9.33
N LYS A 83 5.99 9.00 -10.06
CA LYS A 83 4.62 8.89 -9.51
C LYS A 83 4.27 7.46 -9.09
N GLN A 84 4.83 6.46 -9.76
CA GLN A 84 4.64 5.06 -9.42
C GLN A 84 5.29 4.76 -8.07
N HIS A 85 4.46 4.62 -7.03
CA HIS A 85 4.94 4.17 -5.73
C HIS A 85 5.43 2.72 -5.83
N ARG A 86 6.73 2.50 -5.62
CA ARG A 86 7.32 1.17 -5.56
C ARG A 86 7.03 0.53 -4.21
N THR A 87 6.02 -0.34 -4.14
CA THR A 87 5.77 -1.19 -2.98
C THR A 87 7.01 -2.05 -2.71
N LYS A 88 7.64 -1.83 -1.56
CA LYS A 88 8.79 -2.64 -1.11
C LYS A 88 8.29 -3.69 -0.12
N VAL A 89 9.01 -4.81 -0.06
CA VAL A 89 8.83 -5.80 1.01
C VAL A 89 9.77 -5.42 2.15
N LYS A 90 9.21 -5.13 3.31
CA LYS A 90 9.94 -4.83 4.54
C LYS A 90 9.99 -6.09 5.38
N GLU A 91 11.16 -6.48 5.85
CA GLU A 91 11.30 -7.65 6.73
C GLU A 91 11.30 -7.22 8.20
N VAL A 92 10.46 -7.86 9.01
CA VAL A 92 10.42 -7.67 10.47
C VAL A 92 10.83 -8.98 11.13
N LYS A 93 11.96 -8.97 11.83
CA LYS A 93 12.54 -10.16 12.46
C LYS A 93 12.21 -10.21 13.94
N MET A 94 11.66 -11.33 14.39
CA MET A 94 11.32 -11.57 15.80
C MET A 94 11.93 -12.87 16.30
N LYS A 95 12.18 -12.93 17.60
CA LYS A 95 12.55 -14.15 18.31
C LYS A 95 11.29 -14.71 18.97
N LEU A 96 11.27 -16.02 19.21
CA LEU A 96 10.15 -16.68 19.88
C LEU A 96 9.92 -16.13 21.31
N LYS A 97 11.01 -15.88 22.06
CA LYS A 97 10.98 -15.26 23.39
C LYS A 97 11.21 -13.76 23.27
N ILE A 98 10.17 -13.03 22.89
CA ILE A 98 10.19 -11.56 22.80
C ILE A 98 9.67 -10.96 24.10
N SER A 99 10.19 -9.79 24.52
CA SER A 99 9.61 -9.03 25.63
C SER A 99 8.36 -8.27 25.15
N SER A 100 7.45 -7.94 26.05
CA SER A 100 6.23 -7.16 25.73
C SER A 100 6.57 -5.85 25.01
N HIS A 101 7.53 -5.10 25.53
CA HIS A 101 7.93 -3.83 24.94
C HIS A 101 8.54 -3.97 23.52
N ASP A 102 9.37 -4.99 23.27
CA ASP A 102 9.94 -5.24 21.92
C ASP A 102 8.86 -5.74 20.95
N TYR A 103 7.88 -6.50 21.44
CA TYR A 103 6.73 -6.94 20.66
C TYR A 103 5.91 -5.73 20.18
N ASP A 104 5.50 -4.85 21.11
CA ASP A 104 4.68 -3.68 20.80
C ASP A 104 5.40 -2.73 19.83
N PHE A 105 6.71 -2.55 20.04
CA PHE A 105 7.53 -1.74 19.14
C PHE A 105 7.52 -2.30 17.71
N LYS A 106 7.72 -3.62 17.54
CA LYS A 106 7.74 -4.25 16.21
C LYS A 106 6.38 -4.28 15.54
N VAL A 107 5.31 -4.51 16.30
CA VAL A 107 3.94 -4.44 15.78
C VAL A 107 3.63 -3.02 15.31
N ARG A 108 4.00 -1.99 16.09
CA ARG A 108 3.83 -0.58 15.70
C ARG A 108 4.60 -0.24 14.41
N HIS A 109 5.84 -0.71 14.29
CA HIS A 109 6.63 -0.53 13.07
C HIS A 109 6.01 -1.25 11.87
N ALA A 110 5.49 -2.44 12.07
CA ALA A 110 4.78 -3.16 11.02
C ALA A 110 3.52 -2.41 10.58
N LYS A 111 2.72 -1.86 11.52
CA LYS A 111 1.57 -1.00 11.21
C LYS A 111 1.99 0.23 10.39
N GLN A 112 3.07 0.91 10.76
CA GLN A 112 3.60 2.03 10.00
C GLN A 112 4.02 1.64 8.57
N PHE A 113 4.68 0.49 8.39
CA PHE A 113 5.03 0.02 7.05
C PHE A 113 3.80 -0.31 6.20
N LEU A 114 2.74 -0.85 6.80
CA LEU A 114 1.47 -1.10 6.13
C LEU A 114 0.76 0.20 5.76
N GLU A 115 0.77 1.21 6.64
CA GLU A 115 0.24 2.55 6.36
C GLU A 115 0.98 3.23 5.20
N GLU A 116 2.29 3.02 5.07
CA GLU A 116 3.10 3.48 3.93
C GLU A 116 2.80 2.72 2.63
N GLY A 117 2.04 1.63 2.70
CA GLY A 117 1.69 0.79 1.54
C GLY A 117 2.79 -0.21 1.16
N ASN A 118 3.67 -0.56 2.08
CA ASN A 118 4.67 -1.60 1.91
C ASN A 118 4.12 -2.96 2.36
N LYS A 119 4.59 -4.05 1.73
CA LYS A 119 4.33 -5.40 2.22
C LYS A 119 5.26 -5.69 3.39
N VAL A 120 4.79 -6.40 4.40
CA VAL A 120 5.60 -6.76 5.57
C VAL A 120 5.76 -8.28 5.60
N LYS A 121 7.01 -8.73 5.67
CA LYS A 121 7.38 -10.13 5.85
C LYS A 121 7.88 -10.33 7.28
N PHE A 122 7.11 -11.03 8.07
CA PHE A 122 7.50 -11.42 9.42
C PHE A 122 8.37 -12.67 9.37
N ARG A 123 9.50 -12.65 10.08
CA ARG A 123 10.41 -13.77 10.25
C ARG A 123 10.59 -14.06 11.73
N ILE A 124 9.96 -15.12 12.20
CA ILE A 124 10.10 -15.60 13.57
C ILE A 124 11.20 -16.65 13.58
N ILE A 125 12.35 -16.32 14.17
CA ILE A 125 13.48 -17.24 14.25
C ILE A 125 13.37 -18.15 15.48
N PHE A 126 13.60 -19.44 15.27
CA PHE A 126 13.72 -20.42 16.35
C PHE A 126 15.20 -20.55 16.74
N ARG A 127 15.50 -20.66 18.04
CA ARG A 127 16.88 -20.90 18.51
C ARG A 127 17.00 -22.27 19.17
N GLY A 128 17.92 -23.09 18.64
CA GLY A 128 18.33 -24.37 19.24
C GLY A 128 17.15 -25.30 19.52
N ARG A 129 16.84 -25.53 20.80
CA ARG A 129 15.81 -26.47 21.27
C ARG A 129 14.38 -26.06 20.88
N GLU A 130 14.16 -24.81 20.49
CA GLU A 130 12.86 -24.28 20.08
C GLU A 130 12.38 -24.80 18.72
N LEU A 131 13.29 -25.34 17.89
CA LEU A 131 12.96 -25.96 16.59
C LEU A 131 11.94 -27.11 16.70
N SER A 132 11.90 -27.77 17.87
CA SER A 132 10.99 -28.87 18.19
C SER A 132 9.55 -28.43 18.44
N ARG A 133 9.31 -27.13 18.72
CA ARG A 133 7.99 -26.57 19.05
C ARG A 133 7.59 -25.48 18.04
N PRO A 134 7.23 -25.85 16.81
CA PRO A 134 6.77 -24.89 15.81
C PRO A 134 5.41 -24.25 16.17
N GLU A 135 4.61 -24.91 17.02
CA GLU A 135 3.29 -24.44 17.48
C GLU A 135 3.37 -23.06 18.13
N ARG A 136 4.35 -22.84 19.03
CA ARG A 136 4.55 -21.52 19.65
C ARG A 136 4.90 -20.42 18.67
N GLY A 137 5.56 -20.77 17.56
CA GLY A 137 5.83 -19.81 16.50
C GLY A 137 4.59 -19.45 15.70
N ARG A 138 3.61 -20.35 15.61
CA ARG A 138 2.29 -20.07 15.03
C ARG A 138 1.45 -19.24 15.98
N GLU A 139 1.38 -19.59 17.26
CA GLU A 139 0.69 -18.80 18.30
C GLU A 139 1.16 -17.34 18.31
N LEU A 140 2.48 -17.11 18.23
CA LEU A 140 3.03 -15.76 18.13
C LEU A 140 2.70 -15.07 16.80
N ALA A 141 2.59 -15.81 15.70
CA ALA A 141 2.19 -15.23 14.43
C ALA A 141 0.70 -14.86 14.44
N ASP A 142 -0.15 -15.69 15.05
CA ASP A 142 -1.58 -15.47 15.17
C ASP A 142 -1.86 -14.25 16.07
N SER A 143 -1.13 -14.09 17.18
CA SER A 143 -1.24 -12.88 18.01
C SER A 143 -0.82 -11.60 17.27
N ILE A 144 0.18 -11.68 16.39
CA ILE A 144 0.56 -10.55 15.53
C ILE A 144 -0.56 -10.23 14.54
N LEU A 145 -1.21 -11.24 13.96
CA LEU A 145 -2.33 -11.05 13.04
C LEU A 145 -3.50 -10.37 13.74
N GLU A 146 -3.84 -10.80 14.95
CA GLU A 146 -4.87 -10.17 15.79
C GLU A 146 -4.52 -8.71 16.09
N ALA A 147 -3.27 -8.44 16.49
CA ALA A 147 -2.82 -7.08 16.78
C ALA A 147 -2.79 -6.17 15.54
N LEU A 148 -2.59 -6.74 14.34
CA LEU A 148 -2.63 -6.02 13.07
C LEU A 148 -4.07 -5.79 12.57
N GLY A 149 -4.98 -6.72 12.85
CA GLY A 149 -6.42 -6.63 12.58
C GLY A 149 -6.74 -5.97 11.23
N ASP A 150 -7.43 -4.83 11.29
CA ASP A 150 -7.94 -4.11 10.12
C ASP A 150 -6.88 -3.49 9.20
N HIS A 151 -5.62 -3.40 9.63
CA HIS A 151 -4.55 -2.80 8.84
C HIS A 151 -3.97 -3.75 7.78
N ALA A 152 -4.12 -5.06 7.96
CA ALA A 152 -3.43 -6.07 7.17
C ALA A 152 -4.38 -7.04 6.47
N VAL A 153 -3.95 -7.53 5.31
CA VAL A 153 -4.53 -8.69 4.61
C VAL A 153 -3.43 -9.74 4.52
N VAL A 154 -3.74 -10.97 4.92
CA VAL A 154 -2.79 -12.08 4.89
C VAL A 154 -2.60 -12.55 3.45
N ASP A 155 -1.36 -12.44 2.93
CA ASP A 155 -0.98 -12.89 1.59
C ASP A 155 -0.47 -14.33 1.66
N SER A 156 0.40 -14.60 2.63
CA SER A 156 0.92 -15.94 2.93
C SER A 156 0.75 -16.22 4.43
N PRO A 157 0.01 -17.28 4.81
CA PRO A 157 -0.17 -17.65 6.21
C PRO A 157 1.16 -18.05 6.86
N PRO A 158 1.23 -18.14 8.20
CA PRO A 158 2.45 -18.51 8.90
C PRO A 158 2.90 -19.93 8.54
N MET A 159 3.93 -20.03 7.71
CA MET A 159 4.52 -21.30 7.27
C MET A 159 5.91 -21.50 7.87
N LYS A 160 6.19 -22.74 8.30
CA LYS A 160 7.52 -23.11 8.80
C LYS A 160 8.49 -23.27 7.63
N ALA A 161 9.48 -22.40 7.55
CA ALA A 161 10.57 -22.44 6.58
C ALA A 161 11.89 -22.78 7.30
N GLY A 162 12.14 -24.08 7.49
CA GLY A 162 13.36 -24.57 8.15
C GLY A 162 13.48 -24.14 9.61
N ARG A 163 14.36 -23.18 9.88
CA ARG A 163 14.65 -22.65 11.23
C ARG A 163 13.91 -21.36 11.59
N GLU A 164 12.93 -21.00 10.78
CA GLU A 164 12.08 -19.84 11.00
C GLU A 164 10.64 -20.12 10.57
N THR A 165 9.70 -19.39 11.16
CA THR A 165 8.34 -19.27 10.63
C THR A 165 8.25 -17.94 9.89
N VAL A 166 7.75 -17.99 8.66
CA VAL A 166 7.64 -16.83 7.78
C VAL A 166 6.16 -16.58 7.49
N MET A 167 5.76 -15.32 7.56
CA MET A 167 4.43 -14.85 7.21
C MET A 167 4.55 -13.57 6.39
N VAL A 168 3.69 -13.39 5.38
CA VAL A 168 3.67 -12.19 4.55
C VAL A 168 2.30 -11.57 4.61
N VAL A 169 2.28 -10.28 4.98
CA VAL A 169 1.07 -9.47 5.04
C VAL A 169 1.17 -8.30 4.08
N SER A 170 0.03 -7.97 3.48
CA SER A 170 -0.14 -6.83 2.59
C SER A 170 -1.03 -5.78 3.26
N PRO A 171 -0.88 -4.50 2.93
CA PRO A 171 -1.75 -3.46 3.46
C PRO A 171 -3.17 -3.62 2.91
N ARG A 172 -4.18 -3.35 3.74
CA ARG A 172 -5.58 -3.32 3.29
C ARG A 172 -5.79 -2.18 2.28
N ALA A 173 -6.64 -2.41 1.29
CA ALA A 173 -6.97 -1.40 0.29
C ALA A 173 -7.51 -0.12 0.97
N GLY A 174 -7.02 1.05 0.54
CA GLY A 174 -7.43 2.34 1.09
C GLY A 174 -6.75 2.76 2.39
N LEU A 175 -6.00 1.89 3.08
CA LEU A 175 -5.32 2.25 4.33
C LEU A 175 -4.30 3.38 4.13
N ARG A 176 -3.59 3.38 3.00
CA ARG A 176 -2.59 4.39 2.67
C ARG A 176 -3.18 5.77 2.48
N GLU A 177 -4.33 5.86 1.81
CA GLU A 177 -4.98 7.16 1.57
C GLU A 177 -5.52 7.73 2.89
N LYS A 178 -6.06 6.87 3.78
CA LYS A 178 -6.43 7.25 5.16
C LYS A 178 -5.21 7.73 5.96
N ALA A 179 -4.09 7.01 5.87
CA ALA A 179 -2.86 7.37 6.58
C ALA A 179 -2.24 8.69 6.07
N LYS A 180 -2.28 8.93 4.76
CA LYS A 180 -1.86 10.22 4.17
C LYS A 180 -2.75 11.36 4.63
N ALA A 181 -4.08 11.18 4.62
CA ALA A 181 -5.02 12.18 5.12
C ALA A 181 -4.75 12.52 6.60
N ARG A 182 -4.51 11.50 7.43
CA ARG A 182 -4.16 11.69 8.85
C ARG A 182 -2.82 12.41 9.03
N LYS A 183 -1.78 12.03 8.26
CA LYS A 183 -0.47 12.72 8.31
C LYS A 183 -0.55 14.16 7.83
N ALA A 184 -1.33 14.44 6.79
CA ALA A 184 -1.55 15.80 6.30
C ALA A 184 -2.28 16.68 7.33
N ALA A 185 -3.32 16.13 7.99
CA ALA A 185 -4.03 16.84 9.05
C ALA A 185 -3.13 17.11 10.28
N LEU A 186 -2.29 16.14 10.66
CA LEU A 186 -1.34 16.32 11.76
C LEU A 186 -0.25 17.34 11.42
N ALA A 187 0.26 17.34 10.18
CA ALA A 187 1.24 18.32 9.72
C ALA A 187 0.66 19.74 9.72
N ALA A 188 -0.56 19.93 9.23
CA ALA A 188 -1.25 21.22 9.27
C ALA A 188 -1.44 21.72 10.71
N ALA A 189 -1.83 20.85 11.65
CA ALA A 189 -1.99 21.22 13.06
C ALA A 189 -0.66 21.57 13.76
N SER A 190 0.44 20.91 13.40
CA SER A 190 1.77 21.27 13.94
C SER A 190 2.30 22.57 13.35
N GLU A 191 2.03 22.85 12.08
CA GLU A 191 2.41 24.12 11.43
C GLU A 191 1.63 25.30 12.03
N GLU A 192 0.36 25.11 12.39
CA GLU A 192 -0.44 26.11 13.12
C GLU A 192 0.09 26.36 14.54
N ALA A 193 0.58 25.35 15.25
CA ALA A 193 1.16 25.51 16.58
C ALA A 193 2.52 26.24 16.56
N GLU A 194 3.35 25.98 15.54
CA GLU A 194 4.67 26.60 15.38
C GLU A 194 4.59 28.09 15.00
N GLN A 195 3.54 28.50 14.28
CA GLN A 195 3.26 29.91 13.95
C GLN A 195 2.78 30.74 15.16
N VAL A 196 2.13 30.10 16.14
CA VAL A 196 1.68 30.77 17.38
C VAL A 196 2.86 31.03 18.34
N GLU A 197 3.89 30.18 18.33
CA GLU A 197 5.08 30.36 19.17
C GLU A 197 6.03 31.48 18.66
N GLN A 198 6.07 31.72 17.34
CA GLN A 198 6.93 32.76 16.73
C GLN A 198 6.32 34.18 16.75
N THR A 199 5.07 34.35 17.19
CA THR A 199 4.41 35.67 17.28
C THR A 199 4.40 36.27 18.69
N ALA A 200 5.03 35.62 19.68
CA ALA A 200 5.25 36.21 21.00
C ALA A 200 6.34 37.31 20.92
N PRO A 201 6.02 38.60 21.13
CA PRO A 201 7.03 39.65 21.02
C PRO A 201 8.02 39.60 22.18
N VAL A 202 9.30 39.53 21.81
CA VAL A 202 10.44 39.76 22.72
C VAL A 202 10.42 41.25 23.12
N ALA A 203 9.92 41.56 24.31
CA ALA A 203 10.00 42.90 24.88
C ALA A 203 11.20 43.00 25.82
N GLU A 204 12.33 43.47 25.30
CA GLU A 204 13.40 44.09 26.10
C GLU A 204 13.21 45.63 26.09
N THR A 205 13.12 46.27 27.26
CA THR A 205 13.74 47.59 27.56
C THR A 205 13.68 47.89 29.07
N THR A 206 14.87 47.83 29.67
CA THR A 206 15.51 48.65 30.71
C THR A 206 14.74 49.72 31.52
N ALA A 207 14.93 49.62 32.85
CA ALA A 207 15.01 50.63 33.93
C ALA A 207 13.82 51.55 34.26
N GLY A 208 13.35 51.43 35.52
CA GLY A 208 12.63 52.49 36.24
C GLY A 208 11.51 51.96 37.14
N ARG A 209 11.81 51.67 38.41
CA ARG A 209 10.77 51.50 39.43
C ARG A 209 10.21 52.90 39.77
N PRO A 210 8.88 53.05 39.93
CA PRO A 210 8.39 53.08 41.30
C PRO A 210 7.16 52.18 41.52
N ARG A 211 6.76 52.16 42.79
CA ARG A 211 5.94 51.17 43.49
C ARG A 211 4.47 51.12 43.07
N SER A 212 3.85 50.03 43.54
CA SER A 212 2.42 49.76 43.76
C SER A 212 1.54 49.54 42.54
N ILE A 213 1.33 48.26 42.21
CA ILE A 213 0.03 47.61 42.33
C ILE A 213 0.26 46.14 42.73
N MET A 214 -0.03 45.79 43.98
CA MET A 214 -0.21 44.39 44.38
C MET A 214 -1.60 43.91 43.95
N ALA A 215 -1.72 42.58 43.80
CA ALA A 215 -2.94 41.78 43.67
C ALA A 215 -3.51 41.56 42.25
N ALA A 216 -2.86 40.69 41.46
CA ALA A 216 -3.54 39.93 40.38
C ALA A 216 -2.73 38.71 39.89
N GLY A 217 -1.89 38.09 40.74
CA GLY A 217 -0.94 37.05 40.32
C GLY A 217 -0.99 35.73 41.10
N LEU A 218 -1.75 35.66 42.20
CA LEU A 218 -1.72 34.50 43.10
C LEU A 218 -3.02 33.68 43.11
N ASP A 219 -4.12 34.21 42.57
CA ASP A 219 -5.42 33.51 42.56
C ASP A 219 -5.55 32.49 41.42
N ARG A 220 -4.83 32.66 40.31
CA ARG A 220 -4.92 31.75 39.14
C ARG A 220 -4.24 30.40 39.37
N ALA A 221 -3.17 30.36 40.16
CA ALA A 221 -2.46 29.11 40.47
C ALA A 221 -3.19 28.26 41.51
N ARG A 222 -3.94 28.91 42.41
CA ARG A 222 -4.78 28.24 43.42
C ARG A 222 -6.06 27.68 42.81
N GLN A 223 -6.74 28.45 41.95
CA GLN A 223 -7.93 28.00 41.22
C GLN A 223 -7.66 26.82 40.28
N ARG A 224 -6.45 26.72 39.70
CA ARG A 224 -6.09 25.60 38.83
C ARG A 224 -5.86 24.31 39.61
N ARG A 225 -5.24 24.41 40.79
CA ARG A 225 -4.94 23.25 41.65
C ARG A 225 -6.17 22.76 42.40
N GLU A 226 -7.06 23.67 42.82
CA GLU A 226 -8.37 23.35 43.42
C GLU A 226 -9.33 22.74 42.38
N ALA A 227 -9.28 23.17 41.11
CA ALA A 227 -10.03 22.52 40.02
C ALA A 227 -9.48 21.14 39.63
N GLU A 228 -8.16 20.94 39.71
CA GLU A 228 -7.51 19.66 39.41
C GLU A 228 -7.80 18.60 40.49
N THR A 229 -7.90 19.00 41.77
CA THR A 229 -8.33 18.10 42.85
C THR A 229 -9.83 17.79 42.82
N ALA A 230 -10.68 18.74 42.42
CA ALA A 230 -12.14 18.50 42.31
C ALA A 230 -12.53 17.59 41.13
N LEU A 231 -11.75 17.60 40.04
CA LEU A 231 -11.95 16.68 38.90
C LEU A 231 -11.46 15.26 39.21
N ALA A 232 -10.50 15.11 40.13
CA ALA A 232 -10.05 13.81 40.61
C ALA A 232 -11.06 13.15 41.58
N GLU A 233 -11.65 13.91 42.50
CA GLU A 233 -12.67 13.38 43.44
C GLU A 233 -14.01 13.04 42.77
N SER A 234 -14.38 13.70 41.66
CA SER A 234 -15.60 13.37 40.90
C SER A 234 -15.44 12.15 39.98
N ALA A 235 -14.22 11.84 39.54
CA ALA A 235 -13.93 10.65 38.73
C ALA A 235 -13.87 9.35 39.56
N GLU A 236 -13.53 9.43 40.85
CA GLU A 236 -13.57 8.27 41.75
C GLU A 236 -15.00 7.93 42.21
N ALA A 237 -15.93 8.89 42.20
CA ALA A 237 -17.33 8.68 42.58
C ALA A 237 -18.21 8.08 41.45
N GLU A 238 -17.83 8.22 40.17
CA GLU A 238 -18.54 7.59 39.05
C GLU A 238 -18.10 6.12 38.80
N ALA A 239 -16.94 5.71 39.32
CA ALA A 239 -16.42 4.35 39.17
C ALA A 239 -17.02 3.32 40.15
N GLU A 240 -17.68 3.75 41.23
CA GLU A 240 -18.35 2.85 42.20
C GLU A 240 -19.85 2.61 41.92
N VAL A 241 -20.49 3.38 41.03
CA VAL A 241 -21.94 3.24 40.75
C VAL A 241 -22.26 2.29 39.57
N GLU A 242 -21.30 2.00 38.68
CA GLU A 242 -21.48 1.00 37.60
C GLU A 242 -21.16 -0.45 38.00
N ALA A 243 -20.64 -0.68 39.20
CA ALA A 243 -20.27 -2.03 39.67
C ALA A 243 -21.42 -2.83 40.33
N GLU A 244 -22.64 -2.27 40.44
CA GLU A 244 -23.75 -2.92 41.17
C GLU A 244 -25.06 -3.11 40.38
N VAL A 245 -25.08 -3.04 39.04
CA VAL A 245 -26.25 -3.47 38.24
C VAL A 245 -25.81 -4.17 36.95
N GLY A 246 -25.54 -5.48 37.04
CA GLY A 246 -25.19 -6.27 35.86
C GLY A 246 -24.79 -7.72 36.11
N ARG A 247 -25.38 -8.38 37.12
CA ARG A 247 -25.35 -9.85 37.21
C ARG A 247 -26.58 -10.39 36.46
N PRO A 248 -26.44 -11.06 35.30
CA PRO A 248 -27.49 -11.93 34.82
C PRO A 248 -27.41 -13.26 35.61
N GLU A 249 -28.51 -13.58 36.28
CA GLU A 249 -28.76 -14.92 36.84
C GLU A 249 -28.76 -15.96 35.71
N PRO A 250 -28.26 -17.20 35.97
CA PRO A 250 -28.40 -18.30 35.02
C PRO A 250 -29.75 -18.98 35.23
N ASP A 251 -30.69 -18.78 34.32
CA ASP A 251 -31.88 -19.64 34.26
C ASP A 251 -31.54 -21.00 33.63
N PRO A 252 -32.00 -22.10 34.25
CA PRO A 252 -31.80 -23.46 33.77
C PRO A 252 -32.90 -23.86 32.76
N ASP A 253 -32.59 -24.92 32.02
CA ASP A 253 -33.52 -25.80 31.29
C ASP A 253 -33.79 -25.49 29.80
N ALA A 254 -33.10 -26.26 28.96
CA ALA A 254 -33.61 -26.73 27.67
C ALA A 254 -32.81 -27.97 27.26
N SER A 255 -33.28 -29.10 27.74
CA SER A 255 -32.98 -30.44 27.24
C SER A 255 -33.85 -30.71 26.00
N ASP A 256 -33.21 -31.22 24.93
CA ASP A 256 -33.79 -32.15 23.93
C ASP A 256 -32.68 -32.45 22.90
N GLN A 257 -32.01 -33.60 22.97
CA GLN A 257 -32.46 -34.88 22.38
C GLN A 257 -32.83 -34.75 20.90
N ASN A 258 -31.91 -35.14 20.02
CA ASN A 258 -32.28 -36.10 18.98
C ASN A 258 -31.06 -36.88 18.48
N GLU A 259 -30.97 -38.12 18.95
CA GLU A 259 -30.37 -39.24 18.25
C GLU A 259 -31.19 -39.50 16.97
N THR A 260 -30.54 -39.82 15.85
CA THR A 260 -31.17 -40.74 14.90
C THR A 260 -30.13 -41.51 14.12
N GLU A 261 -30.45 -42.79 13.97
CA GLU A 261 -29.65 -43.94 13.61
C GLU A 261 -29.27 -44.04 12.13
N GLN A 262 -28.38 -45.02 11.92
CA GLN A 262 -27.98 -45.69 10.70
C GLN A 262 -29.17 -46.33 9.95
N THR A 263 -29.11 -46.38 8.61
CA THR A 263 -29.54 -47.56 7.83
C THR A 263 -28.75 -47.66 6.51
N GLU A 264 -27.91 -48.68 6.42
CA GLU A 264 -27.81 -49.72 5.36
C GLU A 264 -28.29 -49.50 3.90
N THR A 265 -27.39 -49.87 2.97
CA THR A 265 -27.54 -50.70 1.73
C THR A 265 -28.43 -50.31 0.53
N ALA A 266 -27.79 -50.24 -0.66
CA ALA A 266 -28.11 -50.94 -1.94
C ALA A 266 -27.40 -50.21 -3.12
N ALA A 267 -26.38 -50.78 -3.77
CA ALA A 267 -26.43 -51.68 -4.94
C ALA A 267 -26.86 -51.02 -6.30
N VAL A 268 -25.85 -50.79 -7.18
CA VAL A 268 -25.69 -50.95 -8.67
C VAL A 268 -26.98 -51.22 -9.52
N PRO A 269 -27.15 -50.79 -10.80
CA PRO A 269 -26.11 -50.78 -11.85
C PRO A 269 -26.19 -49.81 -13.07
N SER A 270 -25.09 -49.85 -13.83
CA SER A 270 -24.84 -49.67 -15.28
C SER A 270 -25.87 -49.00 -16.22
N SER A 271 -25.37 -48.08 -17.05
CA SER A 271 -25.53 -48.03 -18.53
C SER A 271 -24.54 -46.99 -19.08
N ALA A 272 -23.49 -47.36 -19.80
CA ALA A 272 -23.48 -47.64 -21.25
C ALA A 272 -23.97 -46.45 -22.10
N GLY A 273 -23.08 -45.88 -22.90
CA GLY A 273 -23.37 -44.73 -23.78
C GLY A 273 -22.11 -44.23 -24.48
N ASP A 274 -21.57 -45.11 -25.32
CA ASP A 274 -20.45 -44.91 -26.23
C ASP A 274 -20.87 -44.01 -27.44
N VAL A 275 -19.88 -43.63 -28.24
CA VAL A 275 -19.94 -43.30 -29.68
C VAL A 275 -19.87 -41.83 -30.16
N ASN A 276 -18.79 -41.62 -30.93
CA ASN A 276 -18.51 -40.74 -32.08
C ASN A 276 -17.93 -39.34 -31.84
N GLU A 277 -16.68 -39.04 -32.23
CA GLU A 277 -16.01 -39.21 -33.55
C GLU A 277 -16.62 -38.32 -34.62
N LYS A 278 -15.94 -37.21 -34.92
CA LYS A 278 -15.85 -36.69 -36.29
C LYS A 278 -14.57 -35.88 -36.51
N VAL A 279 -13.73 -36.48 -37.34
CA VAL A 279 -12.67 -35.90 -38.15
C VAL A 279 -13.27 -34.87 -39.11
N GLU A 280 -12.58 -33.76 -39.37
CA GLU A 280 -12.58 -33.12 -40.68
C GLU A 280 -11.29 -32.31 -40.90
N GLU A 281 -10.52 -32.76 -41.89
CA GLU A 281 -9.43 -32.04 -42.56
C GLU A 281 -9.99 -30.93 -43.46
N GLY A 282 -9.17 -29.89 -43.69
CA GLY A 282 -8.94 -29.38 -45.04
C GLY A 282 -9.70 -28.12 -45.48
N ALA A 283 -9.01 -26.97 -45.45
CA ALA A 283 -8.76 -26.06 -46.59
C ALA A 283 -7.99 -24.81 -46.11
#